data_AF-A0A2D6X4I2-F1
#
_entry.id   AF-A0A2D6X4I2-F1
#
_cell.length_a   1.000
_cell.length_b   1.000
_cell.length_c   1.000
_cell.angle_alpha   90.00
_cell.angle_beta   90.00
_cell.angle_gamma   90.00
#
_symmetry.space_group_name_H-M   'P 1'
#
loop_
_entity.id
_entity.type
_entity.pdbx_description
1 polymer ?
#
loop_
_entity_poly.entity_id
_entity_poly.type
_entity_poly.pdbx_seq_one_letter_code
_entity_poly.pdbx_strand_id
1 'polypeptide(L)'
;MAKKYRPKQKGYDAGLVLTTKSPYGSHEEMVVDPFNTEELESDARWTKLKNNDVICKDDKGYYKTERSRLDNGLADPNRYCGRDSTE
;
A
#
# COMPACT_ATOMS: atom_id res chain seq x y z
N MET A 1 -13.97 -19.14 50.27
CA MET A 1 -14.29 -19.08 48.83
C MET A 1 -13.02 -18.69 48.06
N ALA A 2 -12.45 -19.60 47.28
CA ALA A 2 -11.21 -19.35 46.52
C ALA A 2 -11.51 -18.55 45.25
N LYS A 3 -10.86 -17.40 45.08
CA LYS A 3 -10.96 -16.56 43.88
C LYS A 3 -10.18 -17.25 42.74
N LYS A 4 -10.89 -17.76 41.75
CA LYS A 4 -10.28 -18.36 40.54
C LYS A 4 -9.61 -17.25 39.73
N TYR A 5 -8.27 -17.26 39.69
CA TYR A 5 -7.48 -16.36 38.85
C TYR A 5 -7.69 -16.75 37.38
N ARG A 6 -8.25 -15.83 36.57
CA ARG A 6 -8.34 -16.01 35.12
C ARG A 6 -7.11 -15.33 34.50
N PRO A 7 -6.24 -16.06 33.78
CA PRO A 7 -5.12 -15.43 33.08
C PRO A 7 -5.67 -14.45 32.03
N LYS A 8 -5.13 -13.22 32.02
CA LYS A 8 -5.43 -12.23 30.98
C LYS A 8 -5.02 -12.82 29.63
N GLN A 9 -5.96 -12.85 28.67
CA GLN A 9 -5.65 -13.23 27.30
C GLN A 9 -4.58 -12.28 26.76
N LYS A 10 -3.48 -12.83 26.23
CA LYS A 10 -2.46 -12.05 25.49
C LYS A 10 -3.16 -11.43 24.29
N GLY A 11 -3.09 -10.10 24.17
CA GLY A 11 -3.53 -9.40 22.97
C GLY A 11 -2.79 -9.94 21.75
N TYR A 12 -3.49 -10.11 20.64
CA TYR A 12 -2.91 -10.52 19.38
C TYR A 12 -2.05 -9.36 18.88
N ASP A 13 -0.73 -9.53 18.90
CA ASP A 13 0.18 -8.61 18.22
C ASP A 13 0.11 -8.95 16.73
N ALA A 14 -0.91 -8.43 16.06
CA ALA A 14 -0.97 -8.44 14.60
C ALA A 14 -0.04 -7.32 14.14
N GLY A 15 1.28 -7.61 14.10
CA GLY A 15 2.34 -6.68 13.68
C GLY A 15 2.27 -6.23 12.21
N LEU A 16 1.07 -6.11 11.64
CA LEU A 16 0.85 -5.54 10.32
C LEU A 16 0.94 -4.02 10.43
N VAL A 17 2.11 -3.47 10.16
CA VAL A 17 2.30 -2.03 10.01
C VAL A 17 1.55 -1.59 8.76
N LEU A 18 0.38 -0.98 8.95
CA LEU A 18 -0.39 -0.38 7.87
C LEU A 18 0.38 0.83 7.33
N THR A 19 1.02 0.65 6.18
CA THR A 19 1.67 1.73 5.43
C THR A 19 0.67 2.56 4.61
N THR A 20 -0.53 2.02 4.41
CA THR A 20 -1.63 2.68 3.72
C THR A 20 -2.19 3.84 4.54
N LYS A 21 -1.98 5.06 4.04
CA LYS A 21 -2.48 6.29 4.67
C LYS A 21 -3.96 6.58 4.38
N SER A 22 -4.44 6.19 3.20
CA SER A 22 -5.84 6.37 2.80
C SER A 22 -6.49 5.03 2.49
N PRO A 23 -7.65 4.69 3.09
CA PRO A 23 -8.37 3.47 2.75
C PRO A 23 -9.01 3.51 1.35
N TYR A 24 -9.23 4.70 0.80
CA TYR A 24 -10.00 4.88 -0.44
C TYR A 24 -9.11 5.20 -1.63
N GLY A 25 -8.08 6.04 -1.47
CA GLY A 25 -7.34 6.61 -2.59
C GLY A 25 -5.83 6.51 -2.48
N SER A 26 -5.15 7.00 -3.51
CA SER A 26 -3.71 7.24 -3.50
C SER A 26 -3.42 8.57 -2.82
N HIS A 27 -2.36 8.61 -2.01
CA HIS A 27 -1.91 9.81 -1.30
C HIS A 27 -0.47 10.13 -1.72
N GLU A 28 -0.09 11.40 -1.76
CA GLU A 28 1.29 11.82 -2.01
C GLU A 28 2.33 11.14 -1.11
N GLU A 29 2.01 10.86 0.16
CA GLU A 29 2.92 10.15 1.07
C GLU A 29 3.14 8.68 0.71
N MET A 30 2.30 8.12 -0.16
CA MET A 30 2.47 6.75 -0.67
C MET A 30 3.38 6.71 -1.89
N VAL A 31 3.74 7.86 -2.48
CA VAL A 31 4.59 7.93 -3.67
C VAL A 31 6.01 7.51 -3.33
N VAL A 32 6.57 6.65 -4.16
CA VAL A 32 7.93 6.13 -4.01
C VAL A 32 8.72 6.41 -5.27
N ASP A 33 9.95 6.90 -5.09
CA ASP A 33 10.86 7.11 -6.20
C ASP A 33 11.39 5.75 -6.72
N PRO A 34 11.17 5.41 -8.01
CA PRO A 34 11.67 4.15 -8.57
C PRO A 34 13.20 4.05 -8.52
N PHE A 35 13.90 5.18 -8.58
CA PHE A 35 15.37 5.24 -8.54
C PHE A 35 15.95 5.13 -7.13
N ASN A 36 15.11 5.26 -6.09
CA ASN A 36 15.55 5.18 -4.70
C ASN A 36 15.27 3.79 -4.09
N THR A 37 14.64 2.89 -4.84
CA THR A 37 14.22 1.57 -4.36
C THR A 37 14.82 0.49 -5.26
N GLU A 38 15.80 -0.27 -4.75
CA GLU A 38 16.49 -1.33 -5.52
C GLU A 38 15.51 -2.34 -6.15
N GLU A 39 14.39 -2.63 -5.48
CA GLU A 39 13.31 -3.51 -5.97
C GLU A 39 12.64 -2.96 -7.24
N LEU A 40 12.48 -1.63 -7.33
CA LEU A 40 11.81 -0.97 -8.45
C LEU A 40 12.79 -0.66 -9.58
N GLU A 41 14.06 -0.40 -9.26
CA GLU A 41 15.11 -0.13 -10.24
C GLU A 41 15.34 -1.34 -11.18
N SER A 42 15.26 -2.55 -10.63
CA SER A 42 15.50 -3.80 -11.37
C SER A 42 14.32 -4.23 -12.27
N ASP A 43 13.13 -3.63 -12.10
CA ASP A 43 11.91 -4.07 -12.76
C ASP A 43 11.51 -3.10 -13.90
N ALA A 44 11.70 -3.59 -15.13
CA ALA A 44 11.47 -2.84 -16.37
C ALA A 44 10.03 -2.30 -16.53
N ARG A 45 9.06 -2.79 -15.75
CA ARG A 45 7.69 -2.25 -15.72
C ARG A 45 7.65 -0.81 -15.21
N TRP A 46 8.56 -0.46 -14.30
CA TRP A 46 8.63 0.86 -13.66
C TRP A 46 9.49 1.85 -14.44
N THR A 47 10.42 1.37 -15.26
CA THR A 47 11.23 2.21 -16.16
C THR A 47 10.39 2.94 -17.22
N LYS A 48 9.19 2.44 -17.53
CA LYS A 48 8.29 3.01 -18.54
C LYS A 48 7.09 3.75 -17.92
N LEU A 49 7.38 4.73 -17.09
CA LEU A 49 6.39 5.72 -16.62
C LEU A 49 6.13 6.76 -17.72
N LYS A 50 4.86 7.16 -17.93
CA LYS A 50 4.57 8.36 -18.72
C LYS A 50 4.88 9.59 -17.87
N ASN A 51 5.03 10.76 -18.49
CA ASN A 51 5.44 12.01 -17.81
C ASN A 51 4.63 12.39 -16.56
N ASN A 52 3.40 11.90 -16.40
CA ASN A 52 2.53 12.21 -15.26
C ASN A 52 2.23 11.01 -14.36
N ASP A 53 2.85 9.87 -14.62
CA ASP A 53 2.65 8.69 -13.80
C ASP A 53 3.61 8.70 -12.59
N VAL A 54 3.11 8.19 -11.47
CA VAL A 54 3.85 7.99 -10.22
C VAL A 54 3.65 6.55 -9.76
N ILE A 55 4.59 6.06 -8.95
CA ILE A 55 4.49 4.76 -8.31
C ILE A 55 4.10 4.98 -6.86
N CYS A 56 3.07 4.28 -6.41
CA CYS A 56 2.64 4.29 -5.02
C CYS A 56 2.87 2.91 -4.40
N LYS A 57 3.26 2.88 -3.12
CA LYS A 57 3.37 1.67 -2.31
C LYS A 57 2.31 1.67 -1.22
N ASP A 58 1.58 0.56 -1.11
CA ASP A 58 0.59 0.33 -0.07
C ASP A 58 0.84 -1.02 0.64
N ASP A 59 -0.05 -1.39 1.56
CA ASP A 59 0.04 -2.67 2.29
C ASP A 59 0.02 -3.91 1.38
N LYS A 60 -0.47 -3.78 0.16
CA LYS A 60 -0.61 -4.87 -0.81
C LYS A 60 0.48 -4.87 -1.88
N GLY A 61 1.30 -3.83 -1.99
CA GLY A 61 2.44 -3.77 -2.90
C GLY A 61 2.57 -2.43 -3.61
N TYR A 62 3.21 -2.45 -4.79
CA TYR A 62 3.42 -1.29 -5.63
C TYR A 62 2.41 -1.23 -6.77
N TYR A 63 1.93 -0.03 -7.09
CA TYR A 63 1.05 0.19 -8.23
C TYR A 63 1.34 1.53 -8.89
N LYS A 64 0.91 1.66 -10.13
CA LYS A 64 1.11 2.86 -10.96
C LYS A 64 -0.16 3.69 -11.01
N THR A 65 -0.06 4.98 -10.70
CA THR A 65 -1.18 5.90 -10.87
C THR A 65 -0.74 7.23 -11.48
N GLU A 66 -1.69 8.05 -11.88
CA GLU A 66 -1.43 9.40 -12.36
C GLU A 66 -1.29 10.34 -11.16
N ARG A 67 -0.35 11.29 -11.23
CA ARG A 67 -0.16 12.30 -10.17
C ARG A 67 -1.44 13.11 -9.90
N SER A 68 -2.27 13.31 -10.92
CA SER A 68 -3.58 13.98 -10.81
C SER A 68 -4.62 13.21 -9.98
N ARG A 69 -4.35 11.95 -9.65
CA ARG A 69 -5.22 11.10 -8.81
C ARG A 69 -4.79 11.02 -7.36
N LEU A 70 -3.63 11.60 -7.01
CA LEU A 70 -3.21 11.73 -5.63
C LEU A 70 -4.08 12.77 -4.93
N ASP A 71 -4.53 12.46 -3.72
CA ASP A 71 -5.19 13.40 -2.79
C ASP A 71 -6.43 14.11 -3.35
N ASN A 72 -7.06 13.53 -4.37
CA ASN A 72 -8.28 14.06 -4.98
C ASN A 72 -9.56 13.66 -4.21
N GLY A 73 -9.42 12.91 -3.12
CA GLY A 73 -10.54 12.41 -2.30
C GLY A 73 -11.37 11.29 -2.95
N LEU A 74 -10.97 10.81 -4.13
CA LEU A 74 -11.62 9.72 -4.85
C LEU A 74 -10.83 8.42 -4.75
N ALA A 75 -11.53 7.32 -5.02
CA ALA A 75 -10.89 6.03 -5.05
C ALA A 75 -10.00 5.86 -6.28
N ASP A 76 -8.80 5.29 -6.10
CA ASP A 76 -7.89 5.04 -7.20
C ASP A 76 -8.16 3.65 -7.81
N PRO A 77 -8.67 3.56 -9.06
CA PRO A 77 -8.96 2.28 -9.67
C PRO A 77 -7.69 1.46 -9.96
N ASN A 78 -6.55 2.13 -10.17
CA ASN A 78 -5.30 1.44 -10.47
C ASN A 78 -4.70 0.74 -9.25
N ARG A 79 -5.13 1.13 -8.04
CA ARG A 79 -4.75 0.46 -6.79
C ARG A 79 -5.17 -1.02 -6.72
N TYR A 80 -6.17 -1.38 -7.50
CA TYR A 80 -6.69 -2.76 -7.60
C TYR A 80 -6.44 -3.37 -8.99
N CYS A 81 -5.95 -2.57 -9.94
CA CYS A 81 -5.64 -3.01 -11.30
C CYS A 81 -4.39 -3.90 -11.29
N GLY A 82 -4.50 -5.12 -11.81
CA GLY A 82 -3.39 -6.06 -11.90
C GLY A 82 -3.28 -7.07 -10.75
N ARG A 83 -4.25 -7.09 -9.83
CA ARG A 83 -4.47 -8.29 -9.02
C ARG A 83 -5.18 -9.31 -9.88
N ASP A 84 -4.44 -10.32 -10.32
CA ASP A 84 -5.03 -11.53 -10.87
C ASP A 84 -6.09 -12.01 -9.87
N SER A 85 -7.33 -12.12 -10.34
CA SER A 85 -8.44 -12.63 -9.55
C SER A 85 -8.28 -14.14 -9.46
N THR A 86 -7.29 -14.60 -8.71
CA THR A 86 -7.14 -16.04 -8.46
C THR A 86 -8.11 -16.40 -7.33
N GLU A 87 -9.37 -16.64 -7.70
CA GLU A 87 -10.33 -17.45 -6.94
C GLU A 87 -9.91 -18.93 -6.95
#